data_AF-A0A542EGM6-F1
#
_entry.id   AF-A0A542EGM6-F1
#
_cell.length_a   1.000
_cell.length_b   1.000
_cell.length_c   1.000
_cell.angle_alpha   90.00
_cell.angle_beta   90.00
_cell.angle_gamma   90.00
#
_symmetry.space_group_name_H-M   'P 1'
#
loop_
_entity.id
_entity.type
_entity.pdbx_description
1 polymer ?
#
loop_
_entity_poly.entity_id
_entity_poly.type
_entity_poly.pdbx_seq_one_letter_code
_entity_poly.pdbx_strand_id
1 'polypeptide(L)'
;MRRLPGAGLLWQDHPSPAQPRWQPLREPRPASRRRVRLRTDQRIRDYTASRRAAGKTSKEILRCLKRAIAREVYHLLTNPPEPISTTQLRPLRQAAGITIETAAHDLHWSMATVSHIERGHTSDRAAIITYRNYLATQQPPGCAI
;
A
#
# COMPACT_ATOMS: atom_id res chain seq x y z
N MET A 1 -54.58 11.85 50.24
CA MET A 1 -53.67 12.48 51.21
C MET A 1 -52.57 11.46 51.57
N ARG A 2 -51.30 11.81 51.32
CA ARG A 2 -50.04 11.27 51.89
C ARG A 2 -49.45 9.91 51.43
N ARG A 3 -48.34 10.08 50.67
CA ARG A 3 -47.02 9.41 50.68
C ARG A 3 -46.92 7.89 50.48
N LEU A 4 -46.41 7.50 49.32
CA LEU A 4 -45.53 6.33 49.21
C LEU A 4 -44.14 6.74 49.74
N PRO A 5 -43.53 6.00 50.69
CA PRO A 5 -42.14 6.21 51.06
C PRO A 5 -41.24 5.77 49.90
N GLY A 6 -40.21 6.57 49.63
CA GLY A 6 -39.31 6.41 48.51
C GLY A 6 -38.72 5.01 48.45
N ALA A 7 -38.78 4.41 47.26
CA ALA A 7 -37.93 3.28 46.91
C ALA A 7 -36.49 3.76 47.06
N GLY A 8 -35.86 3.40 48.18
CA GLY A 8 -34.43 3.53 48.34
C GLY A 8 -33.80 2.74 47.20
N LEU A 9 -33.15 3.45 46.27
CA LEU A 9 -32.13 2.84 45.44
C LEU A 9 -31.05 2.36 46.42
N LEU A 10 -31.20 1.11 46.87
CA LEU A 10 -30.12 0.32 47.40
C LEU A 10 -29.10 0.22 46.27
N TRP A 11 -28.20 1.19 46.20
CA TRP A 11 -26.91 1.02 45.56
C TRP A 11 -26.30 -0.20 46.23
N GLN A 12 -26.53 -1.37 45.64
CA GLN A 12 -25.74 -2.53 46.00
C GLN A 12 -24.32 -2.12 45.63
N ASP A 13 -23.44 -1.97 46.61
CA ASP A 13 -21.99 -1.92 46.40
C ASP A 13 -21.58 -3.30 45.88
N HIS A 14 -21.85 -3.56 44.59
CA HIS A 14 -21.25 -4.69 43.91
C HIS A 14 -19.81 -4.28 43.62
N PRO A 15 -18.80 -4.96 44.21
CA PRO A 15 -17.43 -4.70 43.83
C PRO A 15 -17.32 -4.91 42.33
N SER A 16 -16.66 -3.97 41.64
CA SER A 16 -16.40 -4.08 40.21
C SER A 16 -15.85 -5.48 39.93
N PRO A 17 -16.44 -6.27 39.02
CA PRO A 17 -15.98 -7.62 38.77
C PRO A 17 -14.50 -7.53 38.40
N ALA A 18 -13.66 -8.29 39.10
CA ALA A 18 -12.23 -8.31 38.84
C ALA A 18 -12.03 -8.53 37.34
N GLN A 19 -11.48 -7.54 36.65
CA GLN A 19 -11.15 -7.67 35.24
C GLN A 19 -10.30 -8.93 35.10
N PRO A 20 -10.59 -9.83 34.14
CA PRO A 20 -9.81 -11.05 34.02
C PRO A 20 -8.35 -10.65 33.82
N ARG A 21 -7.53 -11.02 34.81
CA ARG A 21 -6.08 -10.83 34.82
C ARG A 21 -5.53 -11.55 33.60
N TRP A 22 -5.29 -10.80 32.52
CA TRP A 22 -4.76 -11.25 31.23
C TRP A 22 -5.15 -12.68 30.86
N GLN A 23 -6.27 -12.85 30.17
CA GLN A 23 -6.53 -14.12 29.49
C GLN A 23 -5.34 -14.43 28.56
N PRO A 24 -4.77 -15.65 28.60
CA PRO A 24 -3.66 -15.98 27.71
C PRO A 24 -4.13 -15.76 26.27
N LEU A 25 -3.25 -15.13 25.49
CA LEU A 25 -3.51 -14.77 24.10
C LEU A 25 -4.19 -15.96 23.42
N ARG A 26 -5.44 -15.74 22.94
CA ARG A 26 -6.18 -16.62 22.03
C ARG A 26 -5.18 -17.45 21.22
N GLU A 27 -5.31 -18.78 21.26
CA GLU A 27 -4.43 -19.73 20.56
C GLU A 27 -3.92 -19.13 19.25
N PRO A 28 -2.63 -19.25 18.93
CA PRO A 28 -2.09 -18.66 17.72
C PRO A 28 -2.89 -19.20 16.54
N ARG A 29 -3.74 -18.34 15.95
CA ARG A 29 -4.50 -18.68 14.75
C ARG A 29 -3.52 -19.34 13.78
N PRO A 30 -3.86 -20.50 13.19
CA PRO A 30 -2.95 -21.17 12.26
C PRO A 30 -2.52 -20.12 11.23
N ALA A 31 -1.21 -20.04 10.96
CA ALA A 31 -0.57 -18.97 10.21
C ALA A 31 -1.04 -18.92 8.74
N SER A 32 -2.31 -18.61 8.50
CA SER A 32 -2.96 -18.58 7.20
C SER A 32 -2.80 -17.22 6.52
N ARG A 33 -2.47 -16.16 7.28
CA ARG A 33 -2.24 -14.81 6.75
C ARG A 33 -0.82 -14.52 6.28
N ARG A 34 -0.06 -15.54 5.88
CA ARG A 34 1.28 -15.35 5.30
C ARG A 34 1.56 -16.25 4.10
N ARG A 35 0.64 -16.32 3.14
CA ARG A 35 0.83 -17.04 1.86
C ARG A 35 0.86 -16.17 0.60
N VAL A 36 0.31 -14.95 0.63
CA VAL A 36 0.05 -14.20 -0.61
C VAL A 36 1.36 -13.83 -1.34
N ARG A 37 2.33 -13.20 -0.68
CA ARG A 37 3.59 -12.80 -1.34
C ARG A 37 4.50 -13.97 -1.72
N LEU A 38 4.52 -15.06 -0.94
CA LEU A 38 5.35 -16.23 -1.24
C LEU A 38 4.89 -16.98 -2.51
N ARG A 39 3.59 -16.88 -2.83
CA ARG A 39 2.98 -17.58 -3.96
C ARG A 39 3.17 -16.83 -5.28
N THR A 40 3.23 -15.51 -5.24
CA THR A 40 3.20 -14.65 -6.44
C THR A 40 4.58 -14.10 -6.84
N ASP A 41 5.48 -13.87 -5.89
CA ASP A 41 6.78 -13.25 -6.16
C ASP A 41 7.89 -14.30 -6.35
N GLN A 42 8.43 -14.37 -7.57
CA GLN A 42 9.46 -15.36 -7.93
C GLN A 42 10.77 -15.17 -7.16
N ARG A 43 11.18 -13.93 -6.88
CA ARG A 43 12.40 -13.62 -6.11
C ARG A 43 12.29 -14.16 -4.68
N ILE A 44 11.12 -14.05 -4.08
CA ILE A 44 10.87 -14.62 -2.75
C ILE A 44 10.91 -16.15 -2.80
N ARG A 45 10.39 -16.78 -3.87
CA ARG A 45 10.43 -18.25 -4.03
C ARG A 45 11.87 -18.75 -4.12
N ASP A 46 12.68 -18.17 -5.00
CA ASP A 46 14.08 -18.55 -5.18
C ASP A 46 14.86 -18.37 -3.88
N TYR A 47 14.67 -17.24 -3.20
CA TYR A 47 15.28 -17.00 -1.90
C TYR A 47 14.88 -18.04 -0.85
N THR A 48 13.60 -18.42 -0.80
CA THR A 48 13.17 -19.48 0.14
C THR A 48 13.71 -20.85 -0.23
N ALA A 49 13.85 -21.17 -1.52
CA ALA A 49 14.44 -22.42 -1.98
C ALA A 49 15.91 -22.50 -1.55
N SER A 50 16.70 -21.45 -1.80
CA SER A 50 18.11 -21.38 -1.36
C SER A 50 18.25 -21.50 0.16
N ARG A 51 17.35 -20.89 0.94
CA ARG A 51 17.40 -20.98 2.41
C ARG A 51 16.96 -22.34 2.95
N ARG A 52 16.02 -23.02 2.28
CA ARG A 52 15.66 -24.41 2.59
C ARG A 52 16.81 -25.38 2.27
N ALA A 53 17.47 -25.19 1.14
CA ALA A 53 18.65 -25.98 0.76
C ALA A 53 19.79 -25.82 1.78
N ALA A 54 19.93 -24.64 2.39
CA ALA A 54 20.86 -24.37 3.49
C ALA A 54 20.40 -24.91 4.87
N GLY A 55 19.37 -25.77 4.93
CA GLY A 55 18.91 -26.41 6.16
C GLY A 55 18.11 -25.52 7.13
N LYS A 56 17.71 -24.30 6.72
CA LYS A 56 16.97 -23.40 7.61
C LYS A 56 15.53 -23.87 7.81
N THR A 57 15.06 -23.73 9.04
CA THR A 57 13.66 -24.01 9.38
C THR A 57 12.73 -22.95 8.78
N SER A 58 11.47 -23.33 8.55
CA SER A 58 10.45 -22.40 8.04
C SER A 58 10.31 -21.13 8.90
N LYS A 59 10.47 -21.23 10.22
CA LYS A 59 10.41 -20.08 11.15
C LYS A 59 11.57 -19.10 10.91
N GLU A 60 12.78 -19.61 10.67
CA GLU A 60 13.96 -18.79 10.41
C GLU A 60 13.87 -18.10 9.05
N ILE A 61 13.43 -18.83 8.02
CA ILE A 61 13.18 -18.27 6.68
C ILE A 61 12.16 -17.12 6.77
N LEU A 62 11.09 -17.33 7.53
CA LEU A 62 10.06 -16.32 7.76
C LEU A 62 10.63 -15.06 8.45
N ARG A 63 11.46 -15.26 9.47
CA ARG A 63 12.15 -14.17 10.19
C ARG A 63 13.07 -13.39 9.26
N CYS A 64 13.88 -14.08 8.46
CA CYS A 64 14.74 -13.45 7.45
C CYS A 64 13.92 -12.63 6.45
N LEU A 65 12.82 -13.18 5.95
CA LEU A 65 11.94 -12.48 5.01
C LEU A 65 11.29 -11.25 5.63
N LYS A 66 10.78 -11.35 6.87
CA LYS A 66 10.25 -10.20 7.61
C LYS A 66 11.32 -9.10 7.74
N ARG A 67 12.55 -9.49 8.10
CA ARG A 67 13.66 -8.55 8.29
C ARG A 67 14.12 -7.91 6.99
N ALA A 68 14.09 -8.64 5.87
CA ALA A 68 14.40 -8.08 4.56
C ALA A 68 13.37 -7.01 4.16
N ILE A 69 12.08 -7.35 4.20
CA ILE A 69 10.99 -6.42 3.88
C ILE A 69 11.03 -5.20 4.81
N ALA A 70 11.24 -5.39 6.12
CA ALA A 70 11.33 -4.27 7.07
C ALA A 70 12.48 -3.32 6.75
N ARG A 71 13.63 -3.84 6.31
CA ARG A 71 14.75 -3.01 5.86
C ARG A 71 14.45 -2.26 4.58
N GLU A 72 13.85 -2.92 3.59
CA GLU A 72 13.42 -2.27 2.34
C GLU A 72 12.45 -1.11 2.62
N VAL A 73 11.43 -1.36 3.45
CA VAL A 73 10.48 -0.31 3.86
C VAL A 73 11.19 0.80 4.63
N TYR A 74 12.07 0.47 5.58
CA TYR A 74 12.83 1.49 6.33
C TYR A 74 13.68 2.36 5.38
N HIS A 75 14.34 1.76 4.39
CA HIS A 75 15.11 2.52 3.41
C HIS A 75 14.24 3.42 2.55
N LEU A 76 13.06 2.95 2.11
CA LEU A 76 12.12 3.76 1.34
C LEU A 76 11.52 4.91 2.15
N LEU A 77 11.37 4.74 3.47
CA LEU A 77 10.87 5.78 4.36
C LEU A 77 11.94 6.80 4.74
N THR A 78 13.19 6.37 4.94
CA THR A 78 14.30 7.24 5.34
C THR A 78 14.98 7.94 4.16
N ASN A 79 15.01 7.30 3.00
CA ASN A 79 15.53 7.84 1.76
C ASN A 79 14.45 7.68 0.68
N PRO A 80 13.38 8.50 0.74
CA PRO A 80 12.32 8.44 -0.26
C PRO A 80 12.93 8.74 -1.64
N PRO A 81 12.58 7.96 -2.68
CA PRO A 81 13.00 8.29 -4.04
C PRO A 81 12.43 9.66 -4.43
N GLU A 82 13.23 10.45 -5.13
CA GLU A 82 12.81 11.75 -5.63
C GLU A 82 11.49 11.62 -6.44
N PRO A 83 10.45 12.42 -6.10
CA PRO A 83 9.18 12.34 -6.80
C PRO A 83 9.37 12.78 -8.26
N ILE A 84 8.85 11.99 -9.21
CA ILE A 84 8.81 12.43 -10.60
C ILE A 84 7.74 13.53 -10.71
N SER A 85 8.16 14.72 -11.12
CA SER A 85 7.26 15.85 -11.35
C SER A 85 6.18 15.48 -12.38
N THR A 86 4.91 15.51 -11.98
CA THR A 86 3.76 15.32 -12.87
C THR A 86 3.19 16.63 -13.42
N THR A 87 3.61 17.77 -12.86
CA THR A 87 3.11 19.12 -13.20
C THR A 87 3.16 19.44 -14.68
N GLN A 88 4.20 18.98 -15.38
CA GLN A 88 4.40 19.27 -16.80
C GLN A 88 3.59 18.35 -17.74
N LEU A 89 3.01 17.26 -17.24
CA LEU A 89 2.36 16.26 -18.10
C LEU A 89 1.10 16.80 -18.79
N ARG A 90 0.27 17.54 -18.05
CA ARG A 90 -0.95 18.14 -18.60
C ARG A 90 -0.66 19.26 -19.61
N PRO A 91 0.22 20.24 -19.33
CA PRO A 91 0.63 21.23 -20.31
C PRO A 91 1.22 20.62 -21.58
N LEU A 92 2.10 19.61 -21.45
CA LEU A 92 2.69 18.92 -22.60
C LEU A 92 1.63 18.24 -23.47
N ARG A 93 0.66 17.54 -22.87
CA ARG A 93 -0.43 16.94 -23.62
C ARG A 93 -1.27 18.00 -24.36
N GLN A 94 -1.58 19.11 -23.69
CA GLN A 94 -2.35 20.21 -24.29
C GLN A 94 -1.60 20.88 -25.44
N ALA A 95 -0.29 21.10 -25.29
CA ALA A 95 0.56 21.66 -26.34
C ALA A 95 0.67 20.74 -27.56
N ALA A 96 0.67 19.42 -27.35
CA ALA A 96 0.59 18.42 -28.41
C ALA A 96 -0.81 18.30 -29.05
N GLY A 97 -1.83 18.98 -28.51
CA GLY A 97 -3.21 18.90 -29.01
C GLY A 97 -3.90 17.56 -28.74
N ILE A 98 -3.38 16.75 -27.82
CA ILE A 98 -3.87 15.39 -27.55
C ILE A 98 -4.99 15.43 -26.49
N THR A 99 -6.08 14.72 -26.75
CA THR A 99 -7.15 14.57 -25.75
C THR A 99 -6.80 13.47 -24.73
N ILE A 100 -7.42 13.51 -23.55
CA ILE A 100 -7.24 12.45 -22.53
C ILE A 100 -7.68 11.09 -23.09
N GLU A 101 -8.72 11.07 -23.93
CA GLU A 101 -9.25 9.86 -24.56
C GLU A 101 -8.24 9.25 -25.52
N THR A 102 -7.65 10.05 -26.40
CA THR A 102 -6.62 9.60 -27.35
C THR A 102 -5.41 9.00 -26.62
N ALA A 103 -4.90 9.71 -25.61
CA ALA A 103 -3.76 9.22 -24.82
C ALA A 103 -4.09 7.92 -24.07
N ALA A 104 -5.31 7.80 -23.55
CA ALA A 104 -5.76 6.60 -22.85
C ALA A 104 -5.89 5.41 -23.82
N HIS A 105 -6.46 5.64 -25.00
CA HIS A 105 -6.59 4.63 -26.05
C HIS A 105 -5.22 4.09 -26.48
N ASP A 106 -4.27 4.97 -26.79
CA ASP A 106 -2.94 4.60 -27.29
C ASP A 106 -2.10 3.83 -26.25
N LEU A 107 -2.27 4.16 -24.97
CA LEU A 107 -1.59 3.48 -23.86
C LEU A 107 -2.38 2.28 -23.31
N HIS A 108 -3.54 1.98 -23.89
CA HIS A 108 -4.48 0.97 -23.41
C HIS A 108 -4.83 1.11 -21.93
N TRP A 109 -4.98 2.36 -21.49
CA TRP A 109 -5.36 2.73 -20.13
C TRP A 109 -6.77 3.29 -20.08
N SER A 110 -7.32 3.41 -18.88
CA SER A 110 -8.54 4.18 -18.67
C SER A 110 -8.24 5.68 -18.67
N MET A 111 -9.20 6.51 -19.09
CA MET A 111 -9.09 7.97 -18.97
C MET A 111 -8.87 8.41 -17.52
N ALA A 112 -9.46 7.70 -16.55
CA ALA A 112 -9.27 7.95 -15.12
C ALA A 112 -7.81 7.73 -14.69
N THR A 113 -7.13 6.73 -15.26
CA THR A 113 -5.71 6.46 -15.04
C THR A 113 -4.86 7.64 -15.49
N VAL A 114 -5.06 8.13 -16.72
CA VAL A 114 -4.35 9.30 -17.27
C VAL A 114 -4.61 10.55 -16.41
N SER A 115 -5.87 10.77 -16.02
CA SER A 115 -6.26 11.87 -15.14
C SER A 115 -5.60 11.81 -13.74
N HIS A 116 -5.51 10.62 -13.14
CA HIS A 116 -4.82 10.43 -11.85
C HIS A 116 -3.32 10.70 -11.95
N ILE A 117 -2.70 10.28 -13.06
CA ILE A 117 -1.29 10.56 -13.35
C ILE A 117 -1.07 12.08 -13.45
N GLU A 118 -1.86 12.78 -14.27
CA GLU A 118 -1.72 14.24 -14.45
C GLU A 118 -1.93 15.03 -13.16
N ARG A 119 -2.83 14.57 -12.29
CA ARG A 119 -3.10 15.20 -10.99
C ARG A 119 -2.10 14.81 -9.90
N GLY A 120 -1.19 13.88 -10.17
CA GLY A 120 -0.20 13.42 -9.19
C GLY A 120 -0.78 12.56 -8.06
N HIS A 121 -1.94 11.94 -8.26
CA HIS A 121 -2.53 11.04 -7.26
C HIS A 121 -1.93 9.64 -7.26
N THR A 122 -1.12 9.31 -8.27
CA THR A 122 -0.42 8.03 -8.35
C THR A 122 1.05 8.19 -8.04
N SER A 123 1.60 7.23 -7.29
CA SER A 123 3.04 7.08 -7.07
C SER A 123 3.66 6.03 -7.99
N ASP A 124 2.89 5.47 -8.92
CA ASP A 124 3.40 4.49 -9.89
C ASP A 124 4.40 5.17 -10.85
N ARG A 125 5.68 5.01 -10.52
CA ARG A 125 6.80 5.59 -11.26
C ARG A 125 6.86 5.10 -12.70
N ALA A 126 6.54 3.82 -12.94
CA ALA A 126 6.60 3.25 -14.28
C ALA A 126 5.53 3.87 -15.17
N ALA A 127 4.29 3.97 -14.68
CA ALA A 127 3.20 4.61 -15.40
C ALA A 127 3.53 6.08 -15.75
N ILE A 128 4.08 6.84 -14.80
CA ILE A 128 4.48 8.24 -15.06
C ILE A 128 5.54 8.33 -16.16
N ILE A 129 6.56 7.45 -16.14
CA ILE A 129 7.63 7.44 -17.14
C ILE A 129 7.09 7.07 -18.51
N THR A 130 6.28 6.01 -18.60
CA THR A 130 5.66 5.58 -19.86
C THR A 130 4.84 6.70 -20.48
N TYR A 131 4.02 7.38 -19.67
CA TYR A 131 3.21 8.49 -20.16
C TYR A 131 4.06 9.67 -20.64
N ARG A 132 5.11 10.01 -19.89
CA ARG A 132 6.02 11.11 -20.23
C ARG A 132 6.77 10.84 -21.54
N ASN A 133 7.20 9.59 -21.75
CA ASN A 133 7.85 9.16 -23.00
C ASN A 133 6.88 9.22 -24.18
N TYR A 134 5.63 8.78 -23.99
CA TYR A 134 4.58 8.90 -25.00
C TYR A 134 4.36 10.36 -25.41
N LEU A 135 4.23 11.29 -24.46
CA LEU A 135 4.08 12.71 -24.78
C LEU A 135 5.31 13.27 -25.53
N ALA A 136 6.52 12.82 -25.19
CA ALA A 136 7.73 13.24 -25.90
C ALA A 136 7.73 12.80 -27.37
N THR A 137 7.15 11.64 -27.71
CA THR A 137 7.04 11.18 -29.10
C THR A 137 6.05 11.99 -29.94
N GLN A 138 5.14 12.72 -29.28
CA GLN A 138 4.07 13.47 -29.92
C GLN A 138 4.38 14.98 -30.03
N GLN A 139 5.51 15.43 -29.47
CA GLN A 139 5.93 16.82 -29.54
C GLN A 139 6.48 17.12 -30.96
N PRO A 140 5.95 18.11 -31.69
CA PRO A 140 6.52 18.50 -32.98
C PRO A 140 7.90 19.15 -32.78
N PRO A 141 8.85 19.02 -33.74
CA PRO A 141 10.25 19.43 -33.59
C PRO A 141 10.51 20.95 -33.51
N GLY A 142 9.50 21.79 -33.25
CA GLY A 142 9.61 23.25 -33.31
C GLY A 142 9.18 24.02 -32.07
N CYS A 143 8.68 23.36 -31.01
CA CYS A 143 8.22 24.04 -29.80
C CYS A 143 9.12 23.67 -28.61
N ALA A 144 10.33 24.22 -28.62
CA ALA A 144 11.21 24.24 -27.46
C ALA A 144 10.87 25.48 -26.62
N ILE A 145 10.55 25.26 -25.34
CA ILE A 145 10.55 26.29 -24.29
C ILE A 145 11.92 26.27 -23.63
#